data_AF-A0A942GLZ3-F1
#
_entry.id   AF-A0A942GLZ3-F1
#
_cell.length_a   1.000
_cell.length_b   1.000
_cell.length_c   1.000
_cell.angle_alpha   90.00
_cell.angle_beta   90.00
_cell.angle_gamma   90.00
#
_symmetry.space_group_name_H-M   'P 1'
#
loop_
_entity.id
_entity.type
_entity.pdbx_description
1 polymer ?
#
loop_
_entity_poly.entity_id
_entity_poly.type
_entity_poly.pdbx_seq_one_letter_code
_entity_poly.pdbx_strand_id
1 'polypeptide(L)'
;MMKKRLSLIISLVAAIVLLSAASALFLMDREQPAAHKVIESERPRVASPVTSDSEINALVDSNSAFAFDLYQALRETGGNLFYSPYSISLALAMAYAGARGETAAEMARTLQFLLPQNSLHPAFNSLAIELAGLGKGTRIRDGESFRLNIANAIWGQKDFRFQSGFLGVLAANYGAGLRLLDFAKVPEESRLTINDWISEQTENRIKDLIPQGVISRLTRLVLTNAIYFNAAWQIPFAEHATRDGIFHLLDGNEVTVPMMRQAKHLQF
;
A
#
# COMPACT_ATOMS: atom_id res chain seq x y z
N MET A 1 -36.00 -16.59 46.01
CA MET A 1 -36.04 -16.30 47.47
C MET A 1 -34.87 -17.02 48.12
N MET A 2 -33.86 -16.26 48.57
CA MET A 2 -32.63 -16.78 49.19
C MET A 2 -32.91 -17.47 50.53
N LYS A 3 -32.21 -18.57 50.82
CA LYS A 3 -31.40 -18.83 52.05
C LYS A 3 -31.33 -20.32 52.38
N LYS A 4 -30.09 -20.86 52.45
CA LYS A 4 -29.48 -21.62 53.58
C LYS A 4 -28.10 -22.13 53.11
N ARG A 5 -27.01 -21.62 53.72
CA ARG A 5 -26.17 -22.25 54.79
C ARG A 5 -25.25 -23.34 54.23
N LEU A 6 -24.00 -23.57 54.66
CA LEU A 6 -23.05 -23.04 55.65
C LEU A 6 -21.92 -24.10 55.67
N SER A 7 -20.62 -23.73 55.67
CA SER A 7 -19.43 -24.54 56.06
C SER A 7 -18.21 -24.07 55.25
N LEU A 8 -16.99 -23.88 55.74
CA LEU A 8 -16.42 -23.85 57.08
C LEU A 8 -15.00 -23.26 56.94
N ILE A 9 -14.68 -22.39 57.89
CA ILE A 9 -13.39 -21.82 58.31
C ILE A 9 -12.18 -22.78 58.16
N ILE A 10 -11.06 -22.33 57.57
CA ILE A 10 -9.68 -22.54 58.09
C ILE A 10 -8.84 -21.28 57.85
N SER A 11 -8.20 -20.85 58.94
CA SER A 11 -7.37 -19.70 59.24
C SER A 11 -6.07 -19.57 58.43
N LEU A 12 -5.55 -18.35 58.22
CA LEU A 12 -4.44 -17.74 58.98
C LEU A 12 -3.86 -16.51 58.25
N VAL A 13 -3.70 -15.41 58.99
CA VAL A 13 -3.20 -14.09 58.56
C VAL A 13 -1.69 -13.98 58.83
N ALA A 14 -0.91 -13.45 57.88
CA ALA A 14 0.33 -12.67 58.09
C ALA A 14 0.82 -12.14 56.72
N ALA A 15 0.72 -10.85 56.41
CA ALA A 15 1.69 -9.79 56.75
C ALA A 15 2.90 -9.72 55.77
N ILE A 16 3.09 -8.49 55.27
CA ILE A 16 4.04 -7.96 54.29
C ILE A 16 5.51 -8.24 54.64
N VAL A 17 6.34 -8.66 53.67
CA VAL A 17 7.77 -8.30 53.59
C VAL A 17 8.20 -8.16 52.11
N LEU A 18 8.81 -7.01 51.82
CA LEU A 18 9.52 -6.64 50.60
C LEU A 18 10.97 -7.18 50.62
N LEU A 19 11.52 -7.39 49.42
CA LEU A 19 12.94 -7.54 49.01
C LEU A 19 13.55 -8.96 48.81
N SER A 20 13.99 -9.12 47.55
CA SER A 20 15.31 -9.60 47.07
C SER A 20 15.37 -10.93 46.28
N ALA A 21 15.80 -10.75 45.03
CA ALA A 21 16.70 -11.57 44.21
C ALA A 21 16.35 -13.02 43.83
N ALA A 22 16.52 -13.26 42.53
CA ALA A 22 16.85 -14.50 41.86
C ALA A 22 15.77 -15.60 41.78
N SER A 23 15.03 -15.56 40.67
CA SER A 23 14.70 -16.76 39.91
C SER A 23 14.61 -16.36 38.44
N ALA A 24 15.75 -16.47 37.77
CA ALA A 24 15.81 -16.56 36.33
C ALA A 24 15.05 -17.82 35.90
N LEU A 25 13.89 -17.65 35.27
CA LEU A 25 13.23 -18.70 34.51
C LEU A 25 12.64 -18.07 33.24
N PHE A 26 13.45 -18.10 32.18
CA PHE A 26 13.06 -18.20 30.78
C PHE A 26 11.74 -17.51 30.39
N LEU A 27 11.73 -16.18 30.38
CA LEU A 27 10.99 -15.48 29.35
C LEU A 27 11.85 -15.60 28.09
N MET A 28 11.42 -16.48 27.18
CA MET A 28 11.91 -16.51 25.81
C MET A 28 11.79 -15.07 25.28
N ASP A 29 12.96 -14.45 25.15
CA ASP A 29 13.15 -13.24 24.38
C ASP A 29 12.65 -13.58 22.98
N ARG A 30 11.41 -13.22 22.67
CA ARG A 30 11.00 -13.11 21.28
C ARG A 30 11.78 -11.91 20.78
N GLU A 31 12.96 -12.18 20.21
CA GLU A 31 13.62 -11.24 19.30
C GLU A 31 12.51 -10.70 18.39
N GLN A 32 12.18 -9.42 18.59
CA GLN A 32 11.48 -8.68 17.56
C GLN A 32 12.32 -8.83 16.29
N PRO A 33 11.73 -9.21 15.14
CA PRO A 33 12.50 -9.29 13.90
C PRO A 33 13.21 -7.95 13.73
N ALA A 34 14.53 -8.02 13.52
CA ALA A 34 15.42 -6.87 13.53
C ALA A 34 14.78 -5.70 12.79
N ALA A 35 14.71 -4.53 13.44
CA ALA A 35 14.29 -3.29 12.79
C ALA A 35 15.09 -3.13 11.49
N HIS A 36 14.42 -3.34 10.36
CA HIS A 36 15.06 -3.39 9.05
C HIS A 36 15.84 -2.09 8.82
N LYS A 37 17.13 -2.20 8.51
CA LYS A 37 17.96 -1.03 8.24
C LYS A 37 17.45 -0.35 6.97
N VAL A 38 16.72 0.73 7.13
CA VAL A 38 16.34 1.60 6.02
C VAL A 38 17.51 2.55 5.77
N ILE A 39 18.02 2.55 4.54
CA ILE A 39 18.89 3.63 4.10
C ILE A 39 18.00 4.67 3.45
N GLU A 40 17.83 5.77 4.15
CA GLU A 40 17.14 6.94 3.64
C GLU A 40 18.16 8.04 3.37
N SER A 41 17.85 8.90 2.41
CA SER A 41 18.53 10.19 2.34
C SER A 41 18.16 10.96 3.61
N GLU A 42 19.12 11.64 4.24
CA GLU A 42 18.87 12.52 5.41
C GLU A 42 17.91 13.68 5.10
N ARG A 43 17.61 13.91 3.82
CA ARG A 43 16.68 14.95 3.37
C ARG A 43 15.23 14.48 3.55
N PRO A 44 14.38 15.26 4.23
CA PRO A 44 12.96 14.96 4.36
C PRO A 44 12.23 15.08 3.02
N ARG A 45 11.04 14.46 2.92
CA ARG A 45 10.12 14.68 1.81
C ARG A 45 9.76 16.17 1.71
N VAL A 46 9.73 16.69 0.49
CA VAL A 46 9.27 18.05 0.21
C VAL A 46 7.76 18.10 0.44
N ALA A 47 7.34 18.85 1.47
CA ALA A 47 5.94 18.95 1.88
C ALA A 47 5.09 19.85 0.97
N SER A 48 5.72 20.73 0.19
CA SER A 48 5.04 21.63 -0.75
C SER A 48 5.90 21.78 -1.99
N PRO A 49 5.81 20.83 -2.94
CA PRO A 49 6.59 20.88 -4.17
C PRO A 49 6.15 22.07 -5.01
N VAL A 50 7.11 22.77 -5.62
CA VAL A 50 6.83 23.84 -6.56
C VAL A 50 6.51 23.20 -7.90
N THR A 51 5.21 23.12 -8.21
CA THR A 51 4.68 22.53 -9.44
C THR A 51 3.56 23.43 -9.96
N SER A 52 3.54 23.71 -11.25
CA SER A 52 2.46 24.46 -11.91
C SER A 52 1.22 23.61 -12.16
N ASP A 53 0.05 24.24 -12.26
CA ASP A 53 -1.19 23.55 -12.66
C ASP A 53 -1.05 22.84 -14.01
N SER A 54 -0.29 23.43 -14.94
CA SER A 54 0.02 22.82 -16.24
C SER A 54 0.82 21.52 -16.11
N GLU A 55 1.77 21.45 -15.17
CA GLU A 55 2.55 20.24 -14.93
C GLU A 55 1.72 19.17 -14.24
N ILE A 56 0.83 19.55 -13.31
CA ILE A 56 -0.12 18.62 -12.70
C ILE A 56 -1.06 18.05 -13.76
N ASN A 57 -1.63 18.88 -14.62
CA ASN A 57 -2.51 18.44 -15.70
C ASN A 57 -1.78 17.52 -16.69
N ALA A 58 -0.55 17.87 -17.10
CA ALA A 58 0.25 17.02 -17.97
C ALA A 58 0.55 15.63 -17.34
N LEU A 59 0.76 15.57 -16.03
CA LEU A 59 0.91 14.31 -15.31
C LEU A 59 -0.41 13.50 -15.27
N VAL A 60 -1.54 14.16 -15.05
CA VAL A 60 -2.87 13.52 -15.08
C VAL A 60 -3.16 12.95 -16.46
N ASP A 61 -2.87 13.70 -17.53
CA ASP A 61 -3.01 13.25 -18.91
C ASP A 61 -2.10 12.04 -19.20
N SER A 62 -0.84 12.10 -18.76
CA SER A 62 0.13 10.98 -18.87
C SER A 62 -0.40 9.71 -18.19
N ASN A 63 -0.84 9.83 -16.93
CA ASN A 63 -1.37 8.70 -16.17
C ASN A 63 -2.66 8.13 -16.76
N SER A 64 -3.52 8.98 -17.33
CA SER A 64 -4.77 8.57 -17.97
C SER A 64 -4.51 7.85 -19.29
N ALA A 65 -3.60 8.36 -20.12
CA ALA A 65 -3.18 7.69 -21.35
C ALA A 65 -2.56 6.32 -21.05
N PHE A 66 -1.62 6.26 -20.09
CA PHE A 66 -1.03 4.99 -19.65
C PHE A 66 -2.08 4.01 -19.10
N ALA A 67 -3.10 4.50 -18.37
CA ALA A 67 -4.19 3.66 -17.88
C ALA A 67 -4.93 2.96 -19.03
N PHE A 68 -5.28 3.69 -20.09
CA PHE A 68 -5.95 3.11 -21.24
C PHE A 68 -5.04 2.13 -21.99
N ASP A 69 -3.77 2.48 -22.22
CA ASP A 69 -2.82 1.57 -22.87
C ASP A 69 -2.65 0.27 -22.07
N LEU A 70 -2.50 0.37 -20.75
CA LEU A 70 -2.38 -0.79 -19.87
C LEU A 70 -3.67 -1.62 -19.83
N TYR A 71 -4.84 -0.99 -19.83
CA TYR A 71 -6.12 -1.71 -19.92
C TYR A 71 -6.19 -2.55 -21.19
N GLN A 72 -5.80 -1.99 -22.34
CA GLN A 72 -5.83 -2.73 -23.60
C GLN A 72 -4.90 -3.95 -23.58
N ALA A 73 -3.77 -3.86 -22.89
CA ALA A 73 -2.86 -4.98 -22.72
C ALA A 73 -3.38 -6.05 -21.74
N LEU A 74 -4.19 -5.67 -20.74
CA LEU A 74 -4.66 -6.59 -19.69
C LEU A 74 -6.02 -7.23 -19.98
N ARG A 75 -6.88 -6.59 -20.80
CA ARG A 75 -8.28 -7.01 -21.01
C ARG A 75 -8.48 -8.41 -21.56
N GLU A 76 -7.46 -9.01 -22.19
CA GLU A 76 -7.56 -10.32 -22.83
C GLU A 76 -7.51 -11.50 -21.83
N THR A 77 -7.30 -11.22 -20.54
CA THR A 77 -7.05 -12.24 -19.51
C THR A 77 -8.29 -13.03 -19.06
N GLY A 78 -9.50 -12.66 -19.50
CA GLY A 78 -10.75 -13.32 -19.11
C GLY A 78 -11.12 -13.07 -17.65
N GLY A 79 -12.43 -12.95 -17.36
CA GLY A 79 -12.93 -12.68 -16.01
C GLY A 79 -12.87 -11.19 -15.63
N ASN A 80 -12.98 -10.92 -14.31
CA ASN A 80 -13.02 -9.56 -13.78
C ASN A 80 -11.61 -8.96 -13.72
N LEU A 81 -11.43 -7.78 -14.31
CA LEU A 81 -10.18 -7.02 -14.26
C LEU A 81 -10.31 -5.86 -13.27
N PHE A 82 -9.42 -5.82 -12.27
CA PHE A 82 -9.26 -4.71 -11.36
C PHE A 82 -7.78 -4.40 -11.18
N TYR A 83 -7.39 -3.15 -11.40
CA TYR A 83 -6.00 -2.69 -11.27
C TYR A 83 -5.98 -1.18 -10.99
N SER A 84 -4.86 -0.67 -10.50
CA SER A 84 -4.67 0.76 -10.29
C SER A 84 -3.53 1.30 -11.17
N PRO A 85 -3.85 1.98 -12.27
CA PRO A 85 -2.84 2.53 -13.18
C PRO A 85 -1.98 3.60 -12.52
N TYR A 86 -2.58 4.48 -11.70
CA TYR A 86 -1.83 5.50 -10.96
C TYR A 86 -0.78 4.87 -10.05
N SER A 87 -1.16 3.83 -9.33
CA SER A 87 -0.29 3.13 -8.37
C SER A 87 0.91 2.48 -9.07
N ILE A 88 0.67 1.82 -10.21
CA ILE A 88 1.72 1.23 -11.07
C ILE A 88 2.63 2.31 -11.65
N SER A 89 2.05 3.39 -12.20
CA SER A 89 2.79 4.52 -12.78
C SER A 89 3.68 5.20 -11.74
N LEU A 90 3.16 5.45 -10.54
CA LEU A 90 3.90 6.02 -9.42
C LEU A 90 5.08 5.15 -9.00
N ALA A 91 4.88 3.82 -8.94
CA ALA A 91 5.96 2.89 -8.66
C ALA A 91 7.03 2.97 -9.75
N LEU A 92 6.66 2.79 -11.03
CA LEU A 92 7.61 2.82 -12.13
C LEU A 92 8.30 4.19 -12.30
N ALA A 93 7.67 5.28 -11.88
CA ALA A 93 8.31 6.59 -11.81
C ALA A 93 9.48 6.63 -10.81
N MET A 94 9.43 5.87 -9.71
CA MET A 94 10.58 5.72 -8.80
C MET A 94 11.74 5.02 -9.50
N ALA A 95 11.48 3.96 -10.29
CA ALA A 95 12.53 3.31 -11.09
C ALA A 95 13.07 4.24 -12.19
N TYR A 96 12.18 5.02 -12.83
CA TYR A 96 12.52 5.99 -13.87
C TYR A 96 13.50 7.07 -13.36
N ALA A 97 13.41 7.48 -12.08
CA ALA A 97 14.34 8.42 -11.47
C ALA A 97 15.83 7.98 -11.58
N GLY A 98 16.06 6.66 -11.53
CA GLY A 98 17.39 6.06 -11.68
C GLY A 98 17.77 5.72 -13.14
N ALA A 99 16.81 5.71 -14.06
CA ALA A 99 17.03 5.32 -15.45
C ALA A 99 17.70 6.44 -16.26
N ARG A 100 18.56 6.08 -17.22
CA ARG A 100 19.23 7.00 -18.16
C ARG A 100 19.24 6.42 -19.57
N GLY A 101 19.55 7.26 -20.56
CA GLY A 101 19.68 6.85 -21.95
C GLY A 101 18.42 6.19 -22.50
N GLU A 102 18.59 5.08 -23.22
CA GLU A 102 17.50 4.35 -23.87
C GLU A 102 16.46 3.81 -22.88
N THR A 103 16.89 3.27 -21.74
CA THR A 103 15.96 2.80 -20.69
C THR A 103 15.04 3.91 -20.21
N ALA A 104 15.58 5.12 -19.97
CA ALA A 104 14.76 6.26 -19.60
C ALA A 104 13.77 6.64 -20.73
N ALA A 105 14.25 6.67 -21.97
CA ALA A 105 13.41 7.03 -23.11
C ALA A 105 12.26 6.03 -23.34
N GLU A 106 12.52 4.73 -23.21
CA GLU A 106 11.49 3.68 -23.31
C GLU A 106 10.48 3.74 -22.17
N MET A 107 10.94 3.96 -20.93
CA MET A 107 10.05 4.13 -19.79
C MET A 107 9.15 5.35 -19.98
N ALA A 108 9.70 6.50 -20.39
CA ALA A 108 8.92 7.71 -20.61
C ALA A 108 7.88 7.52 -21.71
N ARG A 109 8.23 6.87 -22.83
CA ARG A 109 7.28 6.57 -23.90
C ARG A 109 6.17 5.62 -23.45
N THR A 110 6.54 4.52 -22.78
CA THR A 110 5.59 3.47 -22.36
C THR A 110 4.64 3.97 -21.28
N LEU A 111 5.15 4.78 -20.34
CA LEU A 111 4.36 5.38 -19.25
C LEU A 111 3.69 6.69 -19.68
N GLN A 112 3.78 7.05 -20.96
CA GLN A 112 3.21 8.25 -21.55
C GLN A 112 3.64 9.55 -20.84
N PHE A 113 4.84 9.59 -20.24
CA PHE A 113 5.32 10.75 -19.50
C PHE A 113 5.62 11.92 -20.43
N LEU A 114 4.82 12.98 -20.31
CA LEU A 114 4.97 14.23 -21.05
C LEU A 114 5.99 15.19 -20.40
N LEU A 115 6.32 14.97 -19.13
CA LEU A 115 7.24 15.80 -18.36
C LEU A 115 8.65 15.21 -18.29
N PRO A 116 9.70 16.03 -18.33
CA PRO A 116 11.05 15.59 -18.00
C PRO A 116 11.17 15.22 -16.52
N GLN A 117 12.14 14.37 -16.16
CA GLN A 117 12.29 13.83 -14.79
C GLN A 117 12.28 14.91 -13.69
N ASN A 118 12.94 16.05 -13.94
CA ASN A 118 13.05 17.14 -12.96
C ASN A 118 11.70 17.80 -12.62
N SER A 119 10.73 17.80 -13.54
CA SER A 119 9.36 18.29 -13.29
C SER A 119 8.40 17.14 -12.93
N LEU A 120 8.64 15.94 -13.45
CA LEU A 120 7.79 14.78 -13.24
C LEU A 120 7.71 14.35 -11.77
N HIS A 121 8.87 14.22 -11.09
CA HIS A 121 8.88 13.74 -9.70
C HIS A 121 8.21 14.72 -8.72
N PRO A 122 8.45 16.05 -8.80
CA PRO A 122 7.68 17.03 -8.05
C PRO A 122 6.17 16.98 -8.34
N ALA A 123 5.77 16.79 -9.60
CA ALA A 123 4.35 16.67 -9.96
C ALA A 123 3.70 15.43 -9.32
N PHE A 124 4.38 14.27 -9.34
CA PHE A 124 3.91 13.08 -8.62
C PHE A 124 3.80 13.34 -7.11
N ASN A 125 4.74 14.07 -6.53
CA ASN A 125 4.71 14.41 -5.11
C ASN A 125 3.50 15.30 -4.79
N SER A 126 3.26 16.35 -5.57
CA SER A 126 2.11 17.25 -5.40
C SER A 126 0.80 16.47 -5.48
N LEU A 127 0.62 15.66 -6.52
CA LEU A 127 -0.60 14.86 -6.70
C LEU A 127 -0.78 13.85 -5.56
N ALA A 128 0.29 13.20 -5.10
CA ALA A 128 0.21 12.26 -3.98
C ALA A 128 -0.18 12.96 -2.66
N ILE A 129 0.30 14.18 -2.41
CA ILE A 129 -0.08 14.99 -1.25
C ILE A 129 -1.56 15.38 -1.33
N GLU A 130 -2.03 15.80 -2.50
CA GLU A 130 -3.43 16.15 -2.74
C GLU A 130 -4.36 14.95 -2.50
N LEU A 131 -4.04 13.79 -3.10
CA LEU A 131 -4.81 12.56 -2.93
C LEU A 131 -4.85 12.10 -1.46
N ALA A 132 -3.73 12.20 -0.73
CA ALA A 132 -3.69 11.91 0.70
C ALA A 132 -4.50 12.92 1.54
N GLY A 133 -4.70 14.13 1.03
CA GLY A 133 -5.53 15.18 1.63
C GLY A 133 -7.04 14.91 1.52
N LEU A 134 -7.49 14.20 0.48
CA LEU A 134 -8.92 13.95 0.23
C LEU A 134 -9.64 13.19 1.37
N GLY A 135 -8.89 12.42 2.18
CA GLY A 135 -9.45 11.72 3.36
C GLY A 135 -9.56 12.58 4.62
N LYS A 136 -8.94 13.76 4.67
CA LYS A 136 -8.92 14.64 5.84
C LYS A 136 -10.11 15.60 5.80
N GLY A 137 -11.30 15.13 6.17
CA GLY A 137 -12.46 16.03 6.36
C GLY A 137 -13.83 15.38 6.19
N THR A 138 -13.91 14.22 5.55
CA THR A 138 -15.16 13.48 5.34
C THR A 138 -15.45 12.56 6.54
N ARG A 139 -15.96 13.13 7.63
CA ARG A 139 -16.71 12.35 8.63
C ARG A 139 -18.03 11.93 7.99
N ILE A 140 -18.07 10.73 7.42
CA ILE A 140 -19.30 10.15 6.89
C ILE A 140 -20.07 9.55 8.06
N ARG A 141 -21.40 9.75 8.05
CA ARG A 141 -22.34 9.51 9.16
C ARG A 141 -22.32 8.08 9.73
N ASP A 142 -21.75 7.11 9.01
CA ASP A 142 -21.74 5.69 9.37
C ASP A 142 -20.35 5.13 9.76
N GLY A 143 -19.40 6.01 10.10
CA GLY A 143 -18.16 5.62 10.79
C GLY A 143 -16.97 5.27 9.89
N GLU A 144 -17.15 5.12 8.58
CA GLU A 144 -16.04 4.92 7.63
C GLU A 144 -15.82 6.17 6.76
N SER A 145 -14.77 6.93 7.06
CA SER A 145 -14.27 8.03 6.22
C SER A 145 -13.65 7.49 4.93
N PHE A 146 -13.52 8.33 3.90
CA PHE A 146 -12.70 8.03 2.73
C PHE A 146 -11.29 7.60 3.17
N ARG A 147 -10.88 6.40 2.74
CA ARG A 147 -9.54 5.84 2.96
C ARG A 147 -8.96 5.43 1.62
N LEU A 148 -7.90 6.13 1.23
CA LEU A 148 -7.03 5.75 0.13
C LEU A 148 -5.65 5.50 0.72
N ASN A 149 -5.25 4.23 0.80
CA ASN A 149 -3.89 3.88 1.18
C ASN A 149 -3.12 3.41 -0.05
N ILE A 150 -1.99 4.05 -0.33
CA ILE A 150 -1.09 3.68 -1.42
C ILE A 150 0.25 3.33 -0.79
N ALA A 151 0.53 2.05 -0.73
CA ALA A 151 1.72 1.47 -0.13
C ALA A 151 2.76 1.22 -1.21
N ASN A 152 3.68 2.17 -1.35
CA ASN A 152 4.87 2.03 -2.19
C ASN A 152 6.09 1.75 -1.32
N ALA A 153 6.90 0.78 -1.75
CA ALA A 153 8.22 0.58 -1.16
C ALA A 153 9.23 0.15 -2.22
N ILE A 154 10.47 0.53 -1.95
CA ILE A 154 11.63 0.13 -2.72
C ILE A 154 12.59 -0.61 -1.78
N TRP A 155 13.02 -1.78 -2.22
CA TRP A 155 13.80 -2.72 -1.44
C TRP A 155 15.11 -3.00 -2.17
N GLY A 156 16.23 -2.62 -1.57
CA GLY A 156 17.56 -2.79 -2.14
C GLY A 156 18.29 -3.97 -1.53
N GLN A 157 19.14 -4.63 -2.33
CA GLN A 157 20.12 -5.57 -1.80
C GLN A 157 21.06 -4.84 -0.85
N LYS A 158 21.22 -5.34 0.36
CA LYS A 158 22.21 -4.83 1.30
C LYS A 158 23.61 -4.90 0.70
N ASP A 159 24.45 -3.95 1.06
CA ASP A 159 25.83 -3.79 0.56
C ASP A 159 25.93 -3.41 -0.93
N PHE A 160 24.81 -3.33 -1.67
CA PHE A 160 24.80 -2.73 -3.00
C PHE A 160 24.90 -1.20 -2.88
N ARG A 161 25.77 -0.59 -3.69
CA ARG A 161 25.99 0.86 -3.67
C ARG A 161 24.96 1.59 -4.52
N PHE A 162 23.96 2.17 -3.88
CA PHE A 162 22.99 3.05 -4.51
C PHE A 162 23.52 4.49 -4.60
N GLN A 163 23.23 5.17 -5.70
CA GLN A 163 23.69 6.54 -5.89
C GLN A 163 22.94 7.51 -4.98
N SER A 164 23.66 8.43 -4.35
CA SER A 164 23.07 9.44 -3.45
C SER A 164 22.05 10.34 -4.14
N GLY A 165 22.29 10.69 -5.41
CA GLY A 165 21.34 11.48 -6.21
C GLY A 165 19.99 10.78 -6.38
N PHE A 166 20.00 9.47 -6.63
CA PHE A 166 18.79 8.66 -6.73
C PHE A 166 18.02 8.63 -5.41
N LEU A 167 18.71 8.33 -4.30
CA LEU A 167 18.10 8.33 -2.97
C LEU A 167 17.53 9.71 -2.59
N GLY A 168 18.18 10.78 -3.02
CA GLY A 168 17.71 12.15 -2.82
C GLY A 168 16.40 12.44 -3.55
N VAL A 169 16.22 11.96 -4.78
CA VAL A 169 14.96 12.10 -5.53
C VAL A 169 13.82 11.33 -4.86
N LEU A 170 14.09 10.09 -4.42
CA LEU A 170 13.10 9.25 -3.74
C LEU A 170 12.62 9.86 -2.42
N ALA A 171 13.56 10.29 -1.59
CA ALA A 171 13.25 10.93 -0.32
C ALA A 171 12.44 12.22 -0.54
N ALA A 172 12.92 13.11 -1.43
CA ALA A 172 12.30 14.40 -1.68
C ALA A 172 10.87 14.29 -2.24
N ASN A 173 10.60 13.35 -3.13
CA ASN A 173 9.34 13.33 -3.90
C ASN A 173 8.37 12.22 -3.52
N TYR A 174 8.85 11.12 -2.98
CA TYR A 174 8.01 9.95 -2.70
C TYR A 174 7.84 9.70 -1.22
N GLY A 175 8.64 10.37 -0.36
CA GLY A 175 8.72 10.03 1.06
C GLY A 175 9.15 8.58 1.28
N ALA A 176 9.83 8.00 0.30
CA ALA A 176 10.24 6.62 0.28
C ALA A 176 11.75 6.56 0.54
N GLY A 177 12.11 5.87 1.62
CA GLY A 177 13.45 5.35 1.83
C GLY A 177 13.72 4.07 1.04
N LEU A 178 15.00 3.71 0.91
CA LEU A 178 15.39 2.41 0.40
C LEU A 178 15.55 1.43 1.56
N ARG A 179 14.63 0.48 1.68
CA ARG A 179 14.69 -0.58 2.68
C ARG A 179 15.72 -1.61 2.24
N LEU A 180 16.68 -1.96 3.10
CA LEU A 180 17.68 -2.96 2.73
C LEU A 180 17.29 -4.37 3.19
N LEU A 181 17.42 -5.33 2.27
CA LEU A 181 17.25 -6.76 2.51
C LEU A 181 18.44 -7.54 1.93
N ASP A 182 18.66 -8.77 2.39
CA ASP A 182 19.75 -9.62 1.90
C ASP A 182 19.25 -10.70 0.96
N PHE A 183 18.83 -10.30 -0.25
CA PHE A 183 18.45 -11.22 -1.31
C PHE A 183 19.56 -12.22 -1.65
N ALA A 184 20.83 -11.77 -1.62
CA ALA A 184 21.98 -12.60 -1.98
C ALA A 184 22.17 -13.81 -1.04
N LYS A 185 21.98 -13.64 0.27
CA LYS A 185 22.15 -14.74 1.24
C LYS A 185 20.84 -15.41 1.63
N VAL A 186 19.79 -14.62 1.87
CA VAL A 186 18.49 -15.06 2.43
C VAL A 186 17.29 -14.57 1.57
N PRO A 187 17.18 -15.01 0.31
CA PRO A 187 16.14 -14.54 -0.61
C PRO A 187 14.71 -14.86 -0.17
N GLU A 188 14.46 -16.05 0.38
CA GLU A 188 13.11 -16.43 0.85
C GLU A 188 12.68 -15.64 2.09
N GLU A 189 13.59 -15.41 3.04
CA GLU A 189 13.31 -14.55 4.20
C GLU A 189 12.99 -13.12 3.74
N SER A 190 13.79 -12.59 2.82
CA SER A 190 13.55 -11.26 2.23
C SER A 190 12.19 -11.18 1.51
N ARG A 191 11.77 -12.26 0.84
CA ARG A 191 10.44 -12.35 0.21
C ARG A 191 9.32 -12.30 1.23
N LEU A 192 9.43 -13.08 2.31
CA LEU A 192 8.45 -13.09 3.40
C LEU A 192 8.35 -11.71 4.05
N THR A 193 9.48 -11.06 4.35
CA THR A 193 9.51 -9.69 4.86
C THR A 193 8.73 -8.71 3.99
N ILE A 194 8.91 -8.77 2.67
CA ILE A 194 8.21 -7.87 1.75
C ILE A 194 6.70 -8.15 1.76
N ASN A 195 6.30 -9.42 1.72
CA ASN A 195 4.90 -9.83 1.76
C ASN A 195 4.22 -9.44 3.08
N ASP A 196 4.88 -9.64 4.22
CA ASP A 196 4.36 -9.24 5.53
C ASP A 196 4.15 -7.73 5.60
N TRP A 197 5.11 -6.94 5.13
CA TRP A 197 4.98 -5.49 5.06
C TRP A 197 3.79 -5.06 4.19
N ILE A 198 3.63 -5.65 3.00
CA ILE A 198 2.48 -5.37 2.12
C ILE A 198 1.17 -5.78 2.78
N SER A 199 1.12 -6.92 3.46
CA SER A 199 -0.06 -7.36 4.20
C SER A 199 -0.45 -6.34 5.26
N GLU A 200 0.50 -5.86 6.06
CA GLU A 200 0.26 -4.83 7.07
C GLU A 200 -0.26 -3.52 6.44
N GLN A 201 0.36 -3.07 5.35
CA GLN A 201 -0.07 -1.84 4.68
C GLN A 201 -1.44 -1.96 4.01
N THR A 202 -1.90 -3.17 3.74
CA THR A 202 -3.18 -3.42 3.05
C THR A 202 -4.25 -3.97 3.96
N GLU A 203 -4.15 -3.78 5.29
CA GLU A 203 -5.10 -4.31 6.28
C GLU A 203 -5.32 -5.83 6.12
N ASN A 204 -4.26 -6.57 5.80
CA ASN A 204 -4.22 -8.00 5.54
C ASN A 204 -5.04 -8.48 4.32
N ARG A 205 -5.35 -7.58 3.39
CA ARG A 205 -6.06 -7.90 2.14
C ARG A 205 -5.13 -8.51 1.08
N ILE A 206 -3.85 -8.14 1.07
CA ILE A 206 -2.85 -8.66 0.14
C ILE A 206 -1.72 -9.33 0.93
N LYS A 207 -1.72 -10.67 1.00
CA LYS A 207 -0.77 -11.42 1.83
C LYS A 207 0.42 -11.98 1.06
N ASP A 208 0.19 -12.48 -0.15
CA ASP A 208 1.21 -13.16 -0.95
C ASP A 208 1.44 -12.45 -2.28
N LEU A 209 1.82 -11.17 -2.21
CA LEU A 209 2.06 -10.36 -3.41
C LEU A 209 3.18 -10.97 -4.28
N ILE A 210 4.27 -11.40 -3.64
CA ILE A 210 5.43 -12.00 -4.31
C ILE A 210 5.40 -13.52 -4.12
N PRO A 211 5.12 -14.29 -5.19
CA PRO A 211 5.18 -15.74 -5.17
C PRO A 211 6.58 -16.28 -4.85
N GLN A 212 6.63 -17.50 -4.31
CA GLN A 212 7.89 -18.21 -4.08
C GLN A 212 8.69 -18.35 -5.38
N GLY A 213 10.02 -18.24 -5.27
CA GLY A 213 10.94 -18.38 -6.42
C GLY A 213 11.11 -17.13 -7.30
N VAL A 214 10.32 -16.07 -7.09
CA VAL A 214 10.49 -14.79 -7.84
C VAL A 214 11.71 -14.01 -7.37
N ILE A 215 11.97 -13.98 -6.06
CA ILE A 215 13.17 -13.36 -5.49
C ILE A 215 14.29 -14.39 -5.46
N SER A 216 15.47 -14.01 -5.97
CA SER A 216 16.63 -14.87 -6.06
C SER A 216 17.87 -14.19 -5.47
N ARG A 217 18.97 -14.96 -5.38
CA ARG A 217 20.28 -14.43 -4.96
C ARG A 217 20.83 -13.34 -5.89
N LEU A 218 20.31 -13.24 -7.11
CA LEU A 218 20.70 -12.22 -8.09
C LEU A 218 19.85 -10.95 -7.99
N THR A 219 18.76 -10.95 -7.22
CA THR A 219 17.91 -9.77 -7.03
C THR A 219 18.72 -8.63 -6.41
N ARG A 220 18.57 -7.42 -6.95
CA ARG A 220 19.23 -6.19 -6.46
C ARG A 220 18.29 -5.11 -6.01
N LEU A 221 17.10 -5.07 -6.61
CA LEU A 221 16.08 -4.09 -6.35
C LEU A 221 14.72 -4.76 -6.52
N VAL A 222 13.80 -4.52 -5.59
CA VAL A 222 12.39 -4.87 -5.72
C VAL A 222 11.58 -3.60 -5.52
N LEU A 223 10.58 -3.39 -6.37
CA LEU A 223 9.62 -2.32 -6.27
C LEU A 223 8.27 -2.95 -5.95
N THR A 224 7.66 -2.56 -4.85
CA THR A 224 6.34 -3.05 -4.46
C THR A 224 5.34 -1.92 -4.43
N ASN A 225 4.18 -2.21 -4.98
CA ASN A 225 3.05 -1.31 -5.03
C ASN A 225 1.79 -2.05 -4.58
N ALA A 226 1.07 -1.46 -3.64
CA ALA A 226 -0.25 -1.90 -3.27
C ALA A 226 -1.16 -0.71 -3.01
N ILE A 227 -2.44 -0.85 -3.37
CA ILE A 227 -3.45 0.17 -3.14
C ILE A 227 -4.64 -0.45 -2.43
N TYR A 228 -5.16 0.28 -1.47
CA TYR A 228 -6.42 -0.01 -0.80
C TYR A 228 -7.31 1.21 -0.92
N PHE A 229 -8.48 1.00 -1.48
CA PHE A 229 -9.50 2.03 -1.65
C PHE A 229 -10.76 1.61 -0.91
N ASN A 230 -11.20 2.48 -0.01
CA ASN A 230 -12.47 2.35 0.67
C ASN A 230 -13.12 3.74 0.76
N ALA A 231 -14.29 3.89 0.16
CA ALA A 231 -15.05 5.11 0.19
C ALA A 231 -16.54 4.77 0.32
N ALA A 232 -17.26 5.57 1.10
CA ALA A 232 -18.71 5.49 1.12
C ALA A 232 -19.29 6.20 -0.10
N TRP A 233 -20.44 5.70 -0.55
CA TRP A 233 -21.26 6.41 -1.53
C TRP A 233 -21.63 7.80 -1.04
N GLN A 234 -21.60 8.80 -1.92
CA GLN A 234 -22.15 10.13 -1.61
C GLN A 234 -23.66 10.03 -1.30
N ILE A 235 -24.37 9.14 -1.99
CA ILE A 235 -25.77 8.79 -1.74
C ILE A 235 -25.82 7.26 -1.58
N PRO A 236 -25.84 6.73 -0.35
CA PRO A 236 -25.83 5.29 -0.10
C PRO A 236 -27.14 4.62 -0.51
N PHE A 237 -27.03 3.35 -0.90
CA PHE A 237 -28.19 2.49 -1.14
C PHE A 237 -28.84 2.11 0.19
N ALA A 238 -30.17 2.07 0.22
CA ALA A 238 -30.87 1.58 1.40
C ALA A 238 -30.77 0.04 1.43
N GLU A 239 -30.23 -0.53 2.52
CA GLU A 239 -29.96 -1.97 2.62
C GLU A 239 -31.20 -2.83 2.34
N HIS A 240 -32.37 -2.41 2.84
CA HIS A 240 -33.64 -3.12 2.62
C HIS A 240 -34.14 -3.10 1.17
N ALA A 241 -33.54 -2.27 0.30
CA ALA A 241 -33.84 -2.23 -1.13
C ALA A 241 -33.00 -3.23 -1.93
N THR A 242 -31.95 -3.82 -1.34
CA THR A 242 -31.16 -4.89 -1.96
C THR A 242 -31.98 -6.17 -2.03
N ARG A 243 -32.06 -6.75 -3.22
CA ARG A 243 -32.78 -8.01 -3.48
C ARG A 243 -32.02 -8.84 -4.49
N ASP A 244 -32.20 -10.15 -4.45
CA ASP A 244 -31.68 -11.06 -5.46
C ASP A 244 -32.13 -10.61 -6.86
N GLY A 245 -31.17 -10.55 -7.79
CA GLY A 245 -31.38 -10.20 -9.18
C GLY A 245 -30.50 -11.02 -10.09
N ILE A 246 -30.94 -11.20 -11.33
CA ILE A 246 -30.17 -11.91 -12.36
C ILE A 246 -29.11 -10.98 -12.94
N PHE A 247 -27.87 -11.46 -13.00
CA PHE A 247 -26.77 -10.88 -13.73
C PHE A 247 -26.41 -11.81 -14.89
N HIS A 248 -26.42 -11.28 -16.11
CA HIS A 248 -26.09 -12.03 -17.32
C HIS A 248 -24.59 -11.93 -17.58
N LEU A 249 -23.91 -13.08 -17.61
CA LEU A 249 -22.48 -13.21 -17.87
C LEU A 249 -22.18 -13.10 -19.38
N LEU A 250 -20.91 -12.86 -19.71
CA LEU A 250 -20.44 -12.72 -21.10
C LEU A 250 -20.60 -13.99 -21.93
N ASP A 251 -20.61 -15.16 -21.29
CA ASP A 251 -20.83 -16.47 -21.93
C ASP A 251 -22.33 -16.80 -22.09
N GLY A 252 -23.22 -15.88 -21.71
CA GLY A 252 -24.67 -16.05 -21.75
C GLY A 252 -25.25 -16.78 -20.54
N ASN A 253 -24.42 -17.26 -19.61
CA ASN A 253 -24.92 -17.85 -18.37
C ASN A 253 -25.49 -16.78 -17.43
N GLU A 254 -26.31 -17.21 -16.49
CA GLU A 254 -26.95 -16.35 -15.50
C GLU A 254 -26.45 -16.69 -14.09
N VAL A 255 -26.23 -15.65 -13.30
CA VAL A 255 -25.95 -15.78 -11.87
C VAL A 255 -26.86 -14.88 -11.06
N THR A 256 -27.27 -15.34 -9.87
CA THR A 256 -28.02 -14.51 -8.92
C THR A 256 -27.06 -13.71 -8.06
N VAL A 257 -27.26 -12.40 -7.99
CA VAL A 257 -26.46 -11.49 -7.15
C VAL A 257 -27.36 -10.64 -6.26
N PRO A 258 -26.88 -10.22 -5.07
CA PRO A 258 -27.58 -9.21 -4.27
C PRO A 258 -27.54 -7.85 -4.99
N MET A 259 -28.60 -7.56 -5.74
CA MET A 259 -28.69 -6.38 -6.59
C MET A 259 -29.19 -5.18 -5.79
N MET A 260 -28.36 -4.16 -5.66
CA MET A 260 -28.72 -2.89 -5.02
C MET A 260 -29.68 -2.07 -5.91
N ARG A 261 -30.60 -1.30 -5.31
CA ARG A 261 -31.58 -0.49 -6.04
C ARG A 261 -31.79 0.88 -5.39
N GLN A 262 -31.89 1.93 -6.20
CA GLN A 262 -32.31 3.27 -5.76
C GLN A 262 -32.86 4.08 -6.94
N ALA A 263 -33.69 5.10 -6.63
CA ALA A 263 -34.10 6.14 -7.57
C ALA A 263 -33.57 7.49 -7.09
N LYS A 264 -32.72 8.13 -7.92
CA LYS A 264 -32.04 9.41 -7.65
C LYS A 264 -31.76 10.15 -8.96
N HIS A 265 -31.62 11.47 -8.87
CA HIS A 265 -31.04 12.28 -9.95
C HIS A 265 -29.51 12.20 -9.85
N LEU A 266 -28.87 11.66 -10.88
CA LEU A 266 -27.42 11.55 -10.99
C LEU A 266 -26.95 12.36 -12.20
N GLN A 267 -25.67 12.74 -12.22
CA GLN A 267 -25.04 13.21 -13.45
C GLN A 267 -24.83 11.98 -14.34
N PHE A 268 -25.57 11.91 -15.44
CA PHE A 268 -25.49 10.85 -16.44
C PHE A 268 -25.15 11.46 -17.80
#